data_AF-A0A975RKP1-F1
#
_entry.id   AF-A0A975RKP1-F1
#
_cell.length_a   1.000
_cell.length_b   1.000
_cell.length_c   1.000
_cell.angle_alpha   90.00
_cell.angle_beta   90.00
_cell.angle_gamma   90.00
#
_symmetry.space_group_name_H-M   'P 1'
#
loop_
_entity.id
_entity.type
_entity.pdbx_description
1 polymer ?
#
loop_
_entity_poly.entity_id
_entity_poly.type
_entity_poly.pdbx_seq_one_letter_code
_entity_poly.pdbx_strand_id
1 'polypeptide(L)'
;MFFLLRMAFWLGLVLVLLPREKTPESDKLPQIGASEAVSAATAAVSDMSQFCKRQPAACEVGGQAATVIGQRAQDGARKLYHIITDKKAPDHTGSIGSVENAGISVAAASHDTLTPDDLAADWRGVP
;
A
#
# COMPACT_ATOMS: atom_id res chain seq x y z
N MET A 1 -25.78 4.17 -8.74
CA MET A 1 -24.83 4.92 -9.60
C MET A 1 -24.11 6.07 -8.87
N PHE A 2 -24.71 6.77 -7.91
CA PHE A 2 -24.03 7.87 -7.17
C PHE A 2 -22.94 7.44 -6.17
N PHE A 3 -22.82 6.15 -5.85
CA PHE A 3 -21.83 5.64 -4.89
C PHE A 3 -20.39 5.82 -5.39
N LEU A 4 -20.13 5.47 -6.65
CA LEU A 4 -18.79 5.61 -7.26
C LEU A 4 -18.38 7.08 -7.39
N LEU A 5 -19.32 7.97 -7.76
CA LEU A 5 -19.06 9.41 -7.81
C LEU A 5 -18.74 9.99 -6.43
N ARG A 6 -19.48 9.57 -5.39
CA ARG A 6 -19.18 9.95 -4.01
C ARG A 6 -17.79 9.45 -3.59
N MET A 7 -17.46 8.18 -3.85
CA MET A 7 -16.15 7.63 -3.50
C MET A 7 -15.01 8.32 -4.24
N ALA A 8 -15.12 8.52 -5.56
CA ALA A 8 -14.10 9.23 -6.34
C ALA A 8 -13.89 10.67 -5.84
N PHE A 9 -14.99 11.38 -5.52
CA PHE A 9 -14.92 12.72 -4.94
C PHE A 9 -14.23 12.73 -3.58
N TRP A 10 -14.65 11.86 -2.65
CA TRP A 10 -14.05 11.79 -1.31
C TRP A 10 -12.58 11.35 -1.35
N LEU A 11 -12.22 10.42 -2.22
CA LEU A 11 -10.83 9.99 -2.42
C LEU A 11 -9.99 11.11 -3.03
N GLY A 12 -10.50 11.83 -4.03
CA GLY A 12 -9.83 13.00 -4.60
C GLY A 12 -9.59 14.08 -3.55
N LEU A 13 -10.60 14.38 -2.72
CA LEU A 13 -10.48 15.34 -1.62
C LEU A 13 -9.43 14.92 -0.59
N VAL A 14 -9.41 13.64 -0.19
CA VAL A 14 -8.39 13.09 0.72
C VAL A 14 -6.99 13.18 0.10
N LEU A 15 -6.83 12.88 -1.19
CA LEU A 15 -5.55 13.00 -1.88
C LEU A 15 -5.01 14.44 -1.92
N VAL A 16 -5.90 15.43 -2.01
CA VAL A 16 -5.55 16.85 -1.96
C VAL A 16 -5.16 17.29 -0.55
N LEU A 17 -5.81 16.71 0.47
CA LEU A 17 -5.52 16.98 1.89
C LEU A 17 -4.24 16.29 2.39
N LEU A 18 -3.82 15.20 1.74
CA LEU A 18 -2.59 14.50 2.09
C LEU A 18 -1.37 15.41 1.82
N PRO A 19 -0.50 15.63 2.81
CA PRO A 19 0.72 16.42 2.63
C PRO A 19 1.57 15.81 1.53
N ARG A 20 1.74 16.53 0.42
CA ARG A 20 2.73 16.18 -0.59
C ARG A 20 4.11 16.53 -0.03
N GLU A 21 4.93 15.50 0.18
CA GLU A 21 6.33 15.66 0.52
C GLU A 21 7.03 16.38 -0.64
N LYS A 22 7.35 17.67 -0.44
CA LYS A 22 8.17 18.43 -1.40
C LYS A 22 9.62 18.03 -1.18
N THR A 23 10.05 16.94 -1.81
CA THR A 23 11.48 16.65 -1.94
C THR A 23 12.07 17.65 -2.95
N PRO A 24 13.36 18.03 -2.86
CA PRO A 24 14.01 18.91 -3.83
C PRO A 24 14.04 18.33 -5.27
N GLU A 25 13.67 17.06 -5.43
CA GLU A 25 13.43 16.42 -6.73
C GLU A 25 12.06 16.79 -7.33
N SER A 26 11.09 17.20 -6.50
CA SER A 26 9.74 17.58 -6.95
C SER A 26 9.71 18.85 -7.82
N ASP A 27 10.74 19.72 -7.74
CA ASP A 27 10.93 20.86 -8.63
C ASP A 27 11.57 20.46 -9.99
N LYS A 28 12.18 19.28 -10.07
CA LYS A 28 12.71 18.68 -11.30
C LYS A 28 11.77 17.67 -11.94
N LEU A 29 10.73 17.24 -11.22
CA LEU A 29 9.72 16.34 -11.78
C LEU A 29 8.89 17.10 -12.83
N PRO A 30 8.55 16.44 -13.96
CA PRO A 30 7.65 17.01 -14.94
C PRO A 30 6.36 17.47 -14.26
N GLN A 31 5.97 18.72 -14.45
CA GLN A 31 4.67 19.21 -13.98
C GLN A 31 3.56 18.59 -14.86
N ILE A 32 3.17 17.37 -14.51
CA ILE A 32 2.15 16.63 -15.24
C ILE A 32 0.80 17.32 -15.02
N GLY A 33 0.20 17.82 -16.11
CA GLY A 33 -1.13 18.44 -16.05
C GLY A 33 -2.21 17.41 -15.73
N ALA A 34 -3.34 17.85 -15.16
CA ALA A 34 -4.47 16.95 -14.88
C ALA A 34 -4.97 16.22 -16.14
N SER A 35 -5.01 16.92 -17.28
CA SER A 35 -5.38 16.34 -18.58
C SER A 35 -4.38 15.31 -19.08
N GLU A 36 -3.08 15.54 -18.86
CA GLU A 36 -2.02 14.60 -19.23
C GLU A 36 -2.06 13.34 -18.36
N ALA A 37 -2.28 13.50 -17.05
CA ALA A 37 -2.46 12.38 -16.13
C ALA A 37 -3.69 11.52 -16.50
N VAL A 38 -4.82 12.15 -16.84
CA VAL A 38 -6.03 11.44 -17.28
C VAL A 38 -5.79 10.72 -18.61
N SER A 39 -5.09 11.37 -19.56
CA SER A 39 -4.73 10.75 -20.84
C SER A 39 -3.84 9.52 -20.64
N ALA A 40 -2.77 9.64 -19.85
CA ALA A 40 -1.86 8.55 -19.55
C ALA A 40 -2.56 7.39 -18.82
N ALA A 41 -3.42 7.69 -17.84
CA ALA A 41 -4.21 6.68 -17.15
C ALA A 41 -5.14 5.94 -18.12
N THR A 42 -5.81 6.66 -19.02
CA THR A 42 -6.71 6.06 -20.02
C THR A 42 -5.94 5.19 -21.01
N ALA A 43 -4.74 5.63 -21.42
CA ALA A 43 -3.84 4.84 -22.27
C ALA A 43 -3.44 3.53 -21.58
N ALA A 44 -3.04 3.59 -20.30
CA ALA A 44 -2.69 2.39 -19.54
C ALA A 44 -3.87 1.41 -19.41
N VAL A 45 -5.09 1.91 -19.19
CA VAL A 45 -6.30 1.08 -19.16
C VAL A 45 -6.56 0.44 -20.54
N SER A 46 -6.34 1.18 -21.62
CA SER A 46 -6.45 0.65 -22.98
C SER A 46 -5.46 -0.49 -23.20
N ASP A 47 -4.21 -0.32 -22.80
CA ASP A 47 -3.17 -1.35 -22.94
C ASP A 47 -3.52 -2.61 -22.13
N MET A 48 -3.96 -2.44 -20.87
CA MET A 48 -4.40 -3.56 -20.03
C MET A 48 -5.57 -4.31 -20.69
N SER A 49 -6.54 -3.60 -21.26
CA SER A 49 -7.66 -4.22 -21.98
C SER A 49 -7.18 -5.02 -23.19
N GLN A 50 -6.14 -4.55 -23.88
CA GLN A 50 -5.54 -5.23 -25.02
C GLN A 50 -4.77 -6.49 -24.59
N PHE A 51 -4.07 -6.44 -23.46
CA PHE A 51 -3.45 -7.63 -22.86
C PHE A 51 -4.50 -8.70 -22.53
N CYS A 52 -5.64 -8.31 -21.95
CA CYS A 52 -6.73 -9.24 -21.65
C CYS A 52 -7.35 -9.87 -22.91
N LYS A 53 -7.43 -9.14 -24.03
CA LYS A 53 -7.84 -9.71 -25.33
C LYS A 53 -6.83 -10.71 -25.89
N ARG A 54 -5.53 -10.46 -25.71
CA ARG A 54 -4.45 -11.34 -26.20
C ARG A 54 -4.22 -12.57 -25.32
N GLN A 55 -4.39 -12.44 -23.99
CA GLN A 55 -4.22 -13.52 -23.02
C GLN A 55 -5.37 -13.54 -22.00
N PRO A 56 -6.50 -14.19 -22.32
CA PRO A 56 -7.67 -14.20 -21.43
C PRO A 56 -7.41 -14.89 -20.09
N ALA A 57 -6.57 -15.93 -20.07
CA ALA A 57 -6.24 -16.65 -18.84
C ALA A 57 -5.54 -15.77 -17.79
N ALA A 58 -4.66 -14.85 -18.21
CA ALA A 58 -3.99 -13.91 -17.30
C ALA A 58 -4.98 -12.91 -16.68
N CYS A 59 -5.99 -12.48 -17.45
CA CYS A 59 -7.02 -11.57 -16.97
C CYS A 59 -7.99 -12.26 -16.00
N GLU A 60 -8.34 -13.53 -16.25
CA GLU A 60 -9.17 -14.35 -15.35
C GLU A 60 -8.47 -14.58 -13.99
N VAL A 61 -7.23 -15.09 -14.03
CA VAL A 61 -6.44 -15.30 -12.81
C VAL A 61 -6.16 -13.97 -12.11
N GLY A 62 -5.88 -12.91 -12.86
CA GLY A 62 -5.68 -11.55 -12.34
C GLY A 62 -6.91 -11.00 -11.63
N GLY A 63 -8.11 -11.20 -12.19
CA GLY A 63 -9.38 -10.80 -11.57
C GLY A 63 -9.68 -11.56 -10.29
N GLN A 64 -9.41 -12.87 -10.27
CA GLN A 64 -9.55 -13.70 -9.07
C GLN A 64 -8.57 -13.26 -7.98
N ALA A 65 -7.31 -13.03 -8.33
CA ALA A 65 -6.29 -12.54 -7.42
C ALA A 65 -6.65 -11.15 -6.86
N ALA A 66 -7.07 -10.22 -7.71
CA ALA A 66 -7.49 -8.87 -7.31
C ALA A 66 -8.65 -8.91 -6.30
N THR A 67 -9.59 -9.85 -6.46
CA THR A 67 -10.70 -10.03 -5.51
C THR A 67 -10.21 -10.48 -4.13
N VAL A 68 -9.32 -11.47 -4.06
CA VAL A 68 -8.75 -11.96 -2.79
C VAL A 68 -7.92 -10.89 -2.10
N ILE A 69 -7.08 -10.17 -2.86
CA ILE A 69 -6.28 -9.06 -2.35
C ILE A 69 -7.19 -7.94 -1.84
N GLY A 70 -8.25 -7.61 -2.57
CA GLY A 70 -9.22 -6.60 -2.20
C GLY A 70 -9.95 -6.91 -0.89
N GLN A 71 -10.38 -8.15 -0.69
CA GLN A 71 -10.99 -8.60 0.57
C GLN A 71 -9.99 -8.45 1.73
N ARG A 72 -8.76 -8.92 1.57
CA ARG A 72 -7.71 -8.80 2.60
C ARG A 72 -7.37 -7.33 2.92
N ALA A 73 -7.35 -6.46 1.91
CA ALA A 73 -7.15 -5.03 2.09
C ALA A 73 -8.28 -4.38 2.89
N GLN A 74 -9.54 -4.77 2.63
CA GLN A 74 -10.70 -4.27 3.39
C GLN A 74 -10.65 -4.73 4.85
N ASP A 75 -10.37 -6.00 5.09
CA ASP A 75 -10.24 -6.55 6.45
C ASP A 75 -9.07 -5.90 7.21
N GLY A 76 -7.94 -5.70 6.54
CA GLY A 76 -6.77 -5.00 7.09
C GLY A 76 -7.09 -3.55 7.45
N ALA A 77 -7.75 -2.82 6.54
CA ALA A 77 -8.17 -1.44 6.78
C ALA A 77 -9.15 -1.36 7.96
N ARG A 78 -10.10 -2.29 8.06
CA ARG A 78 -11.05 -2.36 9.17
C ARG A 78 -10.34 -2.63 10.50
N LYS A 79 -9.40 -3.57 10.53
CA LYS A 79 -8.62 -3.89 11.73
C LYS A 79 -7.79 -2.69 12.19
N LEU A 80 -7.13 -1.99 11.26
CA LEU A 80 -6.38 -0.78 11.59
C LEU A 80 -7.29 0.34 12.10
N TYR A 81 -8.46 0.53 11.49
CA TYR A 81 -9.46 1.49 11.94
C TYR A 81 -9.94 1.21 13.36
N HIS A 82 -10.22 -0.05 13.69
CA HIS A 82 -10.57 -0.46 15.07
C HIS A 82 -9.44 -0.13 16.05
N ILE A 83 -8.20 -0.47 15.75
CA ILE A 83 -7.05 -0.16 16.63
C ILE A 83 -6.92 1.36 16.89
N ILE A 84 -7.08 2.19 15.85
CA ILE A 84 -7.00 3.65 15.97
C ILE A 84 -8.19 4.20 16.77
N THR A 85 -9.38 3.63 16.60
CA THR A 85 -10.61 4.09 17.25
C THR A 85 -10.68 3.65 18.71
N ASP A 86 -10.30 2.40 19.01
CA ASP A 86 -10.26 1.84 20.36
C ASP A 86 -9.20 2.53 21.23
N LYS A 87 -8.07 2.96 20.63
CA LYS A 87 -7.06 3.79 21.32
C LYS A 87 -7.49 5.25 21.54
N LYS A 88 -8.60 5.70 20.93
CA LYS A 88 -9.07 7.09 20.96
C LYS A 88 -10.34 7.29 21.81
N ALA A 89 -10.74 6.30 22.61
CA ALA A 89 -11.66 6.56 23.71
C ALA A 89 -10.93 7.45 24.75
N PRO A 90 -11.52 8.57 25.20
CA PRO A 90 -10.86 9.51 26.10
C PRO A 90 -10.85 8.96 27.53
N ASP A 91 -10.02 9.59 28.37
CA ASP A 91 -9.71 9.26 29.78
C ASP A 91 -8.52 8.30 29.85
N HIS A 92 -7.30 8.73 30.19
CA HIS A 92 -6.95 9.48 31.39
C HIS A 92 -5.79 10.45 31.15
N THR A 93 -5.91 11.65 31.71
CA THR A 93 -4.79 12.54 32.03
C THR A 93 -3.71 11.78 32.82
N GLY A 94 -2.46 11.81 32.35
CA GLY A 94 -1.32 11.37 33.17
C GLY A 94 -0.21 10.61 32.44
N SER A 95 0.77 11.38 31.98
CA SER A 95 2.20 11.03 31.88
C SER A 95 2.70 10.08 30.77
N ILE A 96 3.83 10.52 30.21
CA ILE A 96 4.87 9.83 29.43
C ILE A 96 4.72 9.83 27.89
N GLY A 97 5.45 10.76 27.29
CA GLY A 97 6.44 10.43 26.25
C GLY A 97 5.95 10.42 24.81
N SER A 98 6.13 11.56 24.14
CA SER A 98 6.17 11.65 22.69
C SER A 98 7.25 10.69 22.16
N VAL A 99 6.85 9.71 21.36
CA VAL A 99 7.75 9.03 20.43
C VAL A 99 7.15 9.13 19.04
N GLU A 100 7.60 10.16 18.34
CA GLU A 100 7.71 10.19 16.89
C GLU A 100 8.31 8.87 16.41
N ASN A 101 7.54 8.07 15.68
CA ASN A 101 7.97 7.51 14.40
C ASN A 101 6.77 6.82 13.74
N ALA A 102 5.94 7.60 13.05
CA ALA A 102 4.99 7.06 12.08
C ALA A 102 5.75 6.66 10.80
N GLY A 103 6.66 5.70 10.95
CA GLY A 103 7.26 4.98 9.84
C GLY A 103 6.36 3.80 9.49
N ILE A 104 5.87 3.78 8.27
CA ILE A 104 5.15 2.65 7.66
C ILE A 104 6.02 1.40 7.82
N SER A 105 5.70 0.55 8.81
CA SER A 105 6.33 -0.75 8.97
C SER A 105 5.63 -1.71 8.00
N VAL A 106 6.14 -1.72 6.76
CA VAL A 106 5.99 -2.86 5.86
C VAL A 106 6.38 -4.10 6.67
N ALA A 107 5.44 -5.04 6.79
CA ALA A 107 5.61 -6.41 7.25
C ALA A 107 6.71 -6.63 8.31
N ALA A 108 6.31 -6.95 9.54
CA ALA A 108 7.10 -7.86 10.35
C ALA A 108 7.12 -9.24 9.65
N ALA A 109 7.87 -9.35 8.55
CA ALA A 109 8.48 -10.60 8.15
C ALA A 109 9.47 -10.89 9.28
N SER A 110 9.18 -11.93 10.06
CA SER A 110 10.15 -12.54 10.96
C SER A 110 11.38 -12.87 10.13
N HIS A 111 12.44 -12.08 10.26
CA HIS A 111 13.71 -12.24 9.53
C HIS A 111 14.53 -13.45 10.01
N ASP A 112 13.89 -14.39 10.71
CA ASP A 112 14.55 -15.51 11.37
C ASP A 112 14.05 -16.82 10.78
N THR A 113 14.61 -17.17 9.63
CA THR A 113 14.42 -18.46 8.95
C THR A 113 15.59 -19.41 9.18
N LEU A 114 16.55 -19.04 10.04
CA LEU A 114 17.70 -19.89 10.37
C LEU A 114 17.27 -20.90 11.44
N THR A 115 17.53 -22.18 11.17
CA THR A 115 17.35 -23.23 12.16
C THR A 115 18.56 -23.29 13.08
N PRO A 116 18.44 -23.86 14.29
CA PRO A 116 19.57 -23.98 15.22
C PRO A 116 20.77 -24.74 14.63
N ASP A 117 20.51 -25.64 13.67
CA ASP A 117 21.52 -26.42 12.97
C ASP A 117 22.33 -25.55 11.98
N ASP A 118 21.74 -24.49 11.43
CA ASP A 118 22.43 -23.56 10.51
C ASP A 118 23.47 -22.67 11.22
N LEU A 119 23.40 -22.57 12.55
CA LEU A 119 24.32 -21.78 13.37
C LEU A 119 25.56 -22.57 13.80
N ALA A 120 25.59 -23.89 13.57
CA ALA A 120 26.73 -24.74 13.88
C ALA A 120 27.74 -24.76 12.72
N ALA A 121 28.64 -23.77 12.68
CA ALA A 121 29.70 -23.71 11.67
C ALA A 121 30.82 -24.74 11.96
N ASP A 122 30.76 -25.93 11.36
CA ASP A 122 31.80 -26.97 11.46
C ASP A 122 32.76 -26.89 10.25
N TRP A 123 33.58 -25.84 10.19
CA TRP A 123 34.59 -25.67 9.14
C TRP A 123 35.77 -26.63 9.37
N ARG A 124 35.77 -27.79 8.72
CA ARG A 124 36.98 -28.61 8.57
C ARG A 124 37.75 -28.19 7.32
N GLY A 125 38.91 -27.56 7.52
CA GLY A 125 39.90 -27.42 6.46
C GLY A 125 40.40 -28.80 6.03
N VAL A 126 40.29 -29.10 4.75
CA VAL A 126 40.90 -30.29 4.13
C VAL A 126 42.43 -30.07 4.13
N PRO A 127 43.24 -31.09 4.46
CA PRO A 127 44.68 -30.95 4.75
C PRO A 127 45.54 -30.49 3.58
#